data_AF-A0A5D0G0L0-F1
#
_entry.id   AF-A0A5D0G0L0-F1
#
_cell.length_a   1.000
_cell.length_b   1.000
_cell.length_c   1.000
_cell.angle_alpha   90.00
_cell.angle_beta   90.00
_cell.angle_gamma   90.00
#
_symmetry.space_group_name_H-M   'P 1'
#
loop_
_entity.id
_entity.type
_entity.pdbx_description
1 polymer ?
#
loop_
_entity_poly.entity_id
_entity_poly.type
_entity_poly.pdbx_seq_one_letter_code
_entity_poly.pdbx_strand_id
1 'polypeptide(L)' 'MIAIIAIGTFIGVKLDENYPNKNNLFTLTFTLSSVIISIIFVIRRIIAGSKEDN' A
#
# COMPACT_ATOMS: atom_id res chain seq x y z
N MET A 1 -5.44 4.83 6.02
CA MET A 1 -5.31 3.38 5.80
C MET A 1 -6.13 2.94 4.59
N ILE A 2 -7.46 3.07 4.62
CA ILE A 2 -8.35 2.65 3.50
C ILE A 2 -7.97 3.29 2.15
N ALA A 3 -7.68 4.59 2.12
CA ALA A 3 -7.30 5.28 0.87
C ALA A 3 -6.01 4.74 0.23
N ILE A 4 -4.98 4.45 1.04
CA ILE A 4 -3.68 3.95 0.55
C ILE A 4 -3.83 2.54 -0.04
N ILE A 5 -4.64 1.71 0.65
CA ILE A 5 -4.93 0.34 0.21
C ILE A 5 -5.70 0.39 -1.11
N ALA A 6 -6.80 1.16 -1.17
CA ALA A 6 -7.62 1.28 -2.38
C ALA A 6 -6.82 1.76 -3.61
N ILE A 7 -5.92 2.74 -3.44
CA ILE A 7 -5.05 3.22 -4.51
C ILE A 7 -4.06 2.13 -4.94
N GLY A 8 -3.43 1.43 -4.00
CA GLY A 8 -2.48 0.36 -4.30
C GLY A 8 -3.14 -0.83 -5.03
N THR A 9 -4.33 -1.24 -4.61
CA THR A 9 -5.07 -2.34 -5.25
C THR A 9 -5.55 -1.94 -6.65
N PHE A 10 -6.04 -0.71 -6.83
CA PHE A 10 -6.52 -0.24 -8.13
C PHE A 10 -5.39 -0.13 -9.17
N ILE A 11 -4.23 0.39 -8.76
CA ILE A 11 -3.05 0.46 -9.64
C ILE A 11 -2.54 -0.96 -9.96
N GLY A 12 -2.50 -1.87 -8.98
CA GLY A 12 -2.09 -3.26 -9.18
C GLY A 12 -2.97 -4.00 -10.20
N VAL A 13 -4.29 -3.89 -10.07
CA VAL A 13 -5.26 -4.53 -10.99
C VAL A 13 -5.13 -3.99 -12.41
N LYS A 14 -5.03 -2.67 -12.57
CA LYS A 14 -4.91 -2.03 -13.89
C LYS A 14 -3.58 -2.35 -14.59
N LEU A 15 -2.55 -2.65 -13.81
CA LEU A 15 -1.24 -3.06 -14.31
C LEU A 15 -1.24 -4.55 -14.70
N ASP A 16 -1.92 -5.42 -13.96
CA ASP A 16 -2.12 -6.83 -14.33
C ASP A 16 -3.03 -6.99 -15.57
N GLU A 17 -3.98 -6.07 -15.82
CA GLU A 17 -4.74 -6.07 -17.08
C GLU A 17 -3.89 -5.69 -18.30
N ASN A 18 -2.94 -4.75 -18.15
CA ASN A 18 -2.07 -4.33 -19.25
C ASN A 18 -0.92 -5.31 -19.53
N TYR A 19 -0.47 -6.03 -18.50
CA TYR A 19 0.50 -7.12 -18.63
C TYR A 19 -0.22 -8.42 -18.30
N PRO A 20 -0.81 -9.13 -19.31
CA PRO A 20 -1.54 -10.38 -19.10
C PRO A 20 -0.57 -11.49 -18.68
N ASN A 21 -0.12 -11.40 -17.44
CA ASN A 21 0.77 -12.31 -16.80
C ASN A 21 -0.12 -13.34 -16.09
N LYS A 22 -0.05 -14.60 -16.52
CA LYS A 22 -0.91 -15.70 -16.03
C LYS A 22 -0.96 -15.87 -14.50
N ASN A 23 -0.04 -15.23 -13.76
CA ASN A 23 0.15 -15.39 -12.33
C ASN A 23 -0.15 -14.12 -11.49
N ASN A 24 -0.70 -13.03 -12.05
CA ASN A 24 -1.04 -11.79 -11.31
C ASN A 24 0.07 -11.29 -10.35
N LEU A 25 1.33 -11.44 -10.75
CA LEU A 25 2.48 -11.14 -9.89
C LEU A 25 2.54 -9.64 -9.55
N PHE A 26 2.05 -8.77 -10.45
CA PHE A 26 2.04 -7.34 -10.17
C PHE A 26 1.02 -6.99 -9.10
N THR A 27 -0.21 -7.52 -9.13
CA THR A 27 -1.16 -7.31 -8.03
C THR A 27 -0.60 -7.84 -6.72
N LEU A 28 0.06 -9.01 -6.72
CA LEU A 28 0.67 -9.56 -5.51
C LEU A 28 1.74 -8.63 -4.92
N THR A 29 2.69 -8.19 -5.73
CA THR A 29 3.76 -7.28 -5.31
C THR A 29 3.23 -5.91 -4.89
N PHE A 30 2.24 -5.36 -5.61
CA PHE A 30 1.63 -4.06 -5.28
C PHE A 30 0.84 -4.13 -3.97
N THR A 31 0.11 -5.22 -3.74
CA THR A 31 -0.67 -5.41 -2.51
C THR A 31 0.26 -5.56 -1.32
N LEU A 32 1.32 -6.38 -1.43
CA LEU A 32 2.35 -6.52 -0.39
C LEU A 32 3.01 -5.17 -0.06
N SER A 33 3.39 -4.43 -1.09
CA SER A 33 4.05 -3.12 -0.93
C SER A 33 3.11 -2.10 -0.29
N SER A 34 1.83 -2.11 -0.65
CA SER A 34 0.81 -1.23 -0.06
C SER A 34 0.60 -1.50 1.43
N VAL A 35 0.61 -2.77 1.85
CA VAL A 35 0.54 -3.15 3.27
C VAL A 35 1.75 -2.61 4.04
N ILE A 36 2.95 -2.77 3.50
CA ILE A 36 4.20 -2.25 4.11
C ILE A 36 4.14 -0.74 4.27
N ILE A 37 3.74 0.00 3.22
CA ILE A 37 3.60 1.45 3.25
C ILE A 37 2.57 1.88 4.31
N SER A 38 1.45 1.15 4.41
CA SER A 38 0.41 1.43 5.39
C SER A 38 0.92 1.27 6.84
N ILE A 39 1.73 0.25 7.11
CA ILE A 39 2.35 0.04 8.43
C ILE A 39 3.32 1.19 8.76
N ILE A 40 4.19 1.58 7.82
CA ILE A 40 5.13 2.70 8.01
C ILE A 40 4.38 4.00 8.29
N PHE A 41 3.28 4.25 7.57
CA PHE A 41 2.47 5.44 7.76
C PHE A 41 1.85 5.50 9.16
N VAL A 42 1.32 4.37 9.66
CA VAL A 42 0.78 4.28 11.02
C VAL A 42 1.87 4.53 12.06
N ILE A 43 3.03 3.90 11.91
CA ILE A 43 4.18 4.10 12.82
C ILE A 43 4.58 5.58 12.85
N ARG A 44 4.76 6.21 11.68
CA ARG A 44 5.09 7.64 11.58
C ARG A 44 4.04 8.53 12.25
N ARG A 45 2.76 8.21 12.07
CA ARG A 45 1.66 8.96 12.69
C ARG A 45 1.69 8.88 14.22
N ILE A 46 1.95 7.68 14.76
CA ILE A 46 2.06 7.48 16.22
C ILE A 46 3.26 8.25 16.78
N ILE A 47 4.42 8.17 16.11
CA ILE A 47 5.64 8.89 16.54
C ILE A 47 5.43 10.41 16.49
N ALA A 48 4.77 10.92 15.44
CA ALA A 48 4.48 12.35 15.32
C ALA A 48 3.56 12.84 16.44
N GLY A 49 2.47 12.13 16.73
CA GLY A 49 1.59 12.47 17.86
C GLY A 49 2.29 12.41 19.21
N SER A 50 3.20 11.44 19.42
CA SER A 50 3.99 11.34 20.66
C SER A 50 5.01 12.46 20.86
N LYS A 51 5.37 13.20 19.80
CA LYS A 51 6.31 14.33 19.89
C LYS A 51 5.63 15.65 20.25
N GLU A 52 4.31 15.74 20.13
CA GLU A 52 3.55 16.95 20.43
C GLU A 52 3.21 17.07 21.94
N ASP A 53 3.38 15.98 22.69
CA ASP A 53 3.16 15.90 24.14
C ASP A 53 4.42 16.18 25.01
N ASN A 54 5.54 16.67 24.44
CA ASN A 54 6.74 17.06 25.21
C ASN A 54 7.19 18.49 24.95
#